data_AF-A0A1D9P6A5-F1
#
_entry.id   AF-A0A1D9P6A5-F1
#
_cell.length_a   1.000
_cell.length_b   1.000
_cell.length_c   1.000
_cell.angle_alpha   90.00
_cell.angle_beta   90.00
_cell.angle_gamma   90.00
#
_symmetry.space_group_name_H-M   'P 1'
#
loop_
_entity.id
_entity.type
_entity.pdbx_description
1 polymer ?
#
loop_
_entity_poly.entity_id
_entity_poly.type
_entity_poly.pdbx_seq_one_letter_code
_entity_poly.pdbx_strand_id
1 'polypeptide(L)'
;MLRKPARTQSPKTLCLSLKEPKMENIHELIEYNLKFIKNKTNFRIRRLELKNLEGNTLPTNDCISLHRILIEKNLLFENEHKDLFLTGLAEEIILNGGWIKHLELEKLKSEKAEFKDVLEIENLKLQKENSEYTKTLRQKEAEIRNLTRDNLRLNNWDIRFRWVIAIITFLIGFITKYFIDN
;
A
#
# COMPACT_ATOMS: atom_id res chain seq x y z
N MET A 1 -5.33 35.59 32.25
CA MET A 1 -6.09 34.33 32.07
C MET A 1 -5.68 33.70 30.74
N LEU A 2 -4.84 32.66 30.76
CA LEU A 2 -4.33 31.98 29.55
C LEU A 2 -5.05 30.64 29.38
N ARG A 3 -5.86 30.51 28.32
CA ARG A 3 -6.53 29.24 27.94
C ARG A 3 -5.53 28.32 27.24
N LYS A 4 -5.38 27.10 27.75
CA LYS A 4 -4.62 26.01 27.10
C LYS A 4 -5.46 25.37 25.99
N PRO A 5 -4.87 24.95 24.85
CA PRO A 5 -5.59 24.23 23.82
C PRO A 5 -5.77 22.74 24.15
N ALA A 6 -6.90 22.19 23.71
CA ALA A 6 -7.33 20.82 23.91
C ALA A 6 -6.46 19.80 23.15
N ARG A 7 -6.05 18.73 23.84
CA ARG A 7 -5.46 17.53 23.24
C ARG A 7 -6.54 16.76 22.46
N THR A 8 -6.38 16.67 21.15
CA THR A 8 -7.06 15.66 20.34
C THR A 8 -6.43 14.29 20.62
N GLN A 9 -7.20 13.38 21.19
CA GLN A 9 -6.82 11.97 21.31
C GLN A 9 -7.11 11.28 19.98
N SER A 10 -6.11 10.60 19.42
CA SER A 10 -6.24 9.74 18.25
C SER A 10 -7.17 8.55 18.56
N PRO A 11 -7.93 8.05 17.57
CA PRO A 11 -8.79 6.89 17.77
C PRO A 11 -7.93 5.65 18.03
N LYS A 12 -8.06 5.08 19.21
CA LYS A 12 -7.48 3.77 19.56
C LYS A 12 -8.12 2.72 18.66
N THR A 13 -7.29 2.11 17.82
CA THR A 13 -7.60 0.87 17.09
C THR A 13 -7.94 -0.19 18.13
N LEU A 14 -9.24 -0.48 18.26
CA LEU A 14 -9.77 -1.51 19.12
C LEU A 14 -9.57 -2.85 18.41
N CYS A 15 -8.35 -3.40 18.52
CA CYS A 15 -8.11 -4.81 18.25
C CYS A 15 -8.84 -5.62 19.34
N LEU A 16 -10.12 -5.90 19.09
CA LEU A 16 -10.88 -6.90 19.83
C LEU A 16 -10.26 -8.27 19.51
N SER A 17 -9.32 -8.71 20.35
CA SER A 17 -8.99 -10.14 20.42
C SER A 17 -10.20 -10.85 21.04
N LEU A 18 -11.18 -11.18 20.21
CA LEU A 18 -12.27 -12.08 20.56
C LEU A 18 -11.64 -13.45 20.83
N LYS A 19 -11.65 -13.84 22.10
CA LYS A 19 -11.26 -15.18 22.53
C LYS A 19 -12.31 -16.13 21.94
N GLU A 20 -12.00 -16.75 20.81
CA GLU A 20 -12.93 -17.64 20.12
C GLU A 20 -13.36 -18.76 21.09
N PRO A 21 -14.68 -19.04 21.21
CA PRO A 21 -15.10 -20.24 21.92
C PRO A 21 -14.47 -21.45 21.23
N LYS A 22 -13.77 -22.31 21.97
CA LYS A 22 -13.15 -23.53 21.43
C LYS A 22 -14.24 -24.53 21.03
N MET A 23 -14.84 -24.33 19.86
CA MET A 23 -15.50 -25.39 19.12
C MET A 23 -14.50 -25.86 18.07
N GLU A 24 -14.14 -27.14 18.12
CA GLU A 24 -13.42 -27.77 17.02
C GLU A 24 -14.32 -27.71 15.77
N ASN A 25 -13.77 -27.29 14.64
CA ASN A 25 -14.44 -27.21 13.33
C ASN A 25 -15.58 -26.15 13.20
N ILE A 26 -15.45 -24.98 13.83
CA ILE A 26 -16.42 -23.87 13.70
C ILE A 26 -16.78 -23.54 12.24
N HIS A 27 -15.81 -23.47 11.33
CA HIS A 27 -16.07 -23.06 9.95
C HIS A 27 -16.88 -24.11 9.17
N GLU A 28 -16.65 -25.40 9.43
CA GLU A 28 -17.43 -26.49 8.85
C GLU A 28 -18.85 -26.50 9.42
N LEU A 29 -19.00 -26.22 10.72
CA LEU A 29 -20.32 -26.07 11.35
C LEU A 29 -21.10 -24.90 10.78
N ILE A 30 -20.45 -23.75 10.54
CA ILE A 30 -21.08 -22.60 9.87
C ILE A 30 -21.54 -23.00 8.47
N GLU A 31 -20.65 -23.58 7.67
CA GLU A 31 -20.95 -24.02 6.30
C GLU A 31 -22.15 -24.98 6.25
N TYR A 32 -22.14 -25.99 7.13
CA TYR A 32 -23.19 -26.98 7.23
C TYR A 32 -24.53 -26.32 7.60
N ASN A 33 -24.54 -25.46 8.63
CA ASN A 33 -25.76 -24.84 9.11
C ASN A 33 -26.33 -23.81 8.12
N LEU A 34 -25.50 -23.08 7.39
CA LEU A 34 -25.97 -22.19 6.32
C LEU A 34 -26.67 -22.96 5.20
N LYS A 35 -26.10 -24.10 4.78
CA LYS A 35 -26.74 -25.00 3.80
C LYS A 35 -28.02 -25.61 4.35
N PHE A 36 -28.01 -26.06 5.60
CA PHE A 36 -29.18 -26.61 6.28
C PHE A 36 -30.32 -25.59 6.33
N ILE A 37 -30.02 -24.34 6.70
CA ILE A 37 -31.01 -23.27 6.77
C ILE A 37 -31.59 -22.96 5.39
N LYS A 38 -30.74 -22.85 4.36
CA LYS A 38 -31.17 -22.58 2.99
C LYS A 38 -32.04 -23.70 2.40
N ASN A 39 -31.71 -24.96 2.68
CA ASN A 39 -32.38 -26.12 2.08
C ASN A 39 -33.67 -26.52 2.82
N LYS A 40 -33.97 -25.91 3.98
CA LYS A 40 -35.17 -26.24 4.74
C LYS A 40 -36.39 -25.63 4.06
N THR A 41 -37.42 -26.44 3.84
CA THR A 41 -38.70 -26.01 3.24
C THR A 41 -39.50 -25.06 4.13
N ASN A 42 -39.26 -25.10 5.45
CA ASN A 42 -39.80 -24.16 6.42
C ASN A 42 -38.74 -23.14 6.81
N PHE A 43 -38.99 -21.87 6.51
CA PHE A 43 -38.11 -20.73 6.85
C PHE A 43 -37.98 -20.45 8.36
N ARG A 44 -38.68 -21.21 9.21
CA ARG A 44 -38.63 -21.07 10.66
C ARG A 44 -37.64 -22.07 11.24
N ILE A 45 -36.46 -21.56 11.59
CA ILE A 45 -35.42 -22.33 12.29
C ILE A 45 -35.13 -21.60 13.57
N ARG A 46 -35.20 -22.31 14.69
CA ARG A 46 -34.86 -21.76 15.99
C ARG A 46 -33.41 -22.04 16.34
N ARG A 47 -32.86 -21.23 17.24
CA ARG A 47 -31.51 -21.38 17.80
C ARG A 47 -31.13 -22.79 18.26
N LEU A 48 -32.08 -23.52 18.87
CA LEU A 48 -31.83 -24.86 19.41
C LEU A 48 -31.96 -25.98 18.35
N GLU A 49 -32.26 -25.61 17.10
CA GLU A 49 -32.36 -26.55 15.98
C GLU A 49 -31.08 -26.59 15.13
N LEU A 50 -30.04 -25.86 15.53
CA LEU A 50 -28.73 -25.91 14.88
C LEU A 50 -28.14 -27.32 14.99
N LYS A 51 -27.48 -27.72 13.91
CA LYS A 51 -27.05 -29.08 13.68
C LYS A 51 -25.53 -29.21 13.77
N ASN A 52 -25.07 -30.36 14.21
CA ASN A 52 -23.67 -30.76 14.09
C ASN A 52 -23.39 -31.30 12.68
N LEU A 53 -22.14 -31.69 12.42
CA LEU A 53 -21.70 -32.21 11.12
C LEU A 53 -22.38 -33.54 10.77
N GLU A 54 -22.80 -34.32 11.77
CA GLU A 54 -23.53 -35.57 11.59
C GLU A 54 -25.06 -35.37 11.42
N GLY A 55 -25.56 -34.13 11.48
CA GLY A 55 -26.99 -33.80 11.34
C GLY A 55 -27.84 -33.92 12.62
N ASN A 56 -27.23 -34.24 13.74
CA ASN A 56 -27.85 -34.23 15.08
C ASN A 56 -27.93 -32.81 15.63
N THR A 57 -28.87 -32.54 16.55
CA THR A 57 -28.94 -31.25 17.24
C THR A 57 -27.75 -31.09 18.18
N LEU A 58 -27.08 -29.93 18.12
CA LEU A 58 -25.96 -29.62 19.00
C LEU A 58 -26.40 -29.51 20.46
N PRO A 59 -25.51 -29.79 21.44
CA PRO A 59 -25.76 -29.47 22.84
C PRO A 59 -26.14 -28.00 23.02
N THR A 60 -26.96 -27.68 24.03
CA THR A 60 -27.50 -26.33 24.25
C THR A 60 -26.42 -25.25 24.27
N ASN A 61 -25.28 -25.51 24.93
CA ASN A 61 -24.17 -24.55 25.03
C ASN A 61 -23.47 -24.30 23.67
N ASP A 62 -23.36 -25.33 22.84
CA ASP A 62 -22.72 -25.24 21.53
C ASP A 62 -23.66 -24.57 20.52
N CYS A 63 -24.96 -24.89 20.55
CA CYS A 63 -25.98 -24.14 19.82
C CYS A 63 -25.92 -22.65 20.17
N ILE A 64 -25.82 -22.34 21.47
CA ILE A 64 -25.76 -20.97 21.98
C ILE A 64 -24.56 -20.21 21.41
N SER A 65 -23.42 -20.88 21.35
CA SER A 65 -22.15 -20.32 20.93
C SER A 65 -22.07 -20.18 19.41
N LEU A 66 -22.51 -21.19 18.66
CA LEU A 66 -22.56 -21.16 17.19
C LEU A 66 -23.52 -20.08 16.70
N HIS A 67 -24.68 -19.97 17.34
CA HIS A 67 -25.64 -18.90 17.07
C HIS A 67 -25.02 -17.51 17.26
N ARG A 68 -24.27 -17.30 18.35
CA ARG A 68 -23.58 -16.03 18.60
C ARG A 68 -22.59 -15.73 17.48
N ILE A 69 -21.78 -16.70 17.08
CA ILE A 69 -20.80 -16.54 15.99
C ILE A 69 -21.50 -16.18 14.67
N LEU A 70 -22.61 -16.86 14.34
CA LEU A 70 -23.36 -16.61 13.10
C LEU A 70 -23.94 -15.18 13.06
N ILE A 71 -24.42 -14.66 14.19
CA ILE A 71 -24.88 -13.26 14.29
C ILE A 71 -23.70 -12.28 14.25
N GLU A 72 -22.62 -12.55 14.98
CA GLU A 72 -21.42 -11.68 15.01
C GLU A 72 -20.77 -11.56 13.63
N LYS A 73 -20.79 -12.64 12.84
CA LYS A 73 -20.33 -12.65 11.44
C LYS A 73 -21.37 -12.11 10.46
N ASN A 74 -22.50 -11.59 10.95
CA ASN A 74 -23.60 -11.05 10.16
C ASN A 74 -24.15 -12.03 9.10
N LEU A 75 -24.14 -13.33 9.42
CA LEU A 75 -24.63 -14.40 8.56
C LEU A 75 -26.11 -14.70 8.82
N LEU A 76 -26.54 -14.53 10.07
CA LEU A 76 -27.93 -14.68 10.48
C LEU A 76 -28.41 -13.44 11.21
N PHE A 77 -29.72 -13.21 11.12
CA PHE A 77 -30.42 -12.32 12.03
C PHE A 77 -31.57 -13.06 12.71
N GLU A 78 -31.87 -12.65 13.94
CA GLU A 78 -32.94 -13.21 14.76
C GLU A 78 -34.09 -12.20 14.81
N ASN A 79 -35.30 -12.65 14.50
CA ASN A 79 -36.52 -11.83 14.61
C ASN A 79 -37.07 -11.85 16.06
N GLU A 80 -38.06 -11.01 16.37
CA GLU A 80 -38.73 -10.93 17.68
C GLU A 80 -39.29 -12.29 18.15
N HIS A 81 -39.64 -13.17 17.21
CA HIS A 81 -40.12 -14.53 17.49
C HIS A 81 -39.01 -15.58 17.70
N LYS A 82 -37.74 -15.17 17.73
CA LYS A 82 -36.55 -16.04 17.84
C LYS A 82 -36.37 -17.02 16.67
N ASP A 83 -36.92 -16.65 15.52
CA ASP A 83 -36.70 -17.33 14.25
C ASP A 83 -35.44 -16.76 13.58
N LEU A 84 -34.61 -17.66 13.04
CA LEU A 84 -33.35 -17.35 12.38
C LEU A 84 -33.56 -17.25 10.88
N PHE A 85 -33.05 -16.16 10.31
CA PHE A 85 -33.09 -15.89 8.88
C PHE A 85 -31.69 -15.63 8.35
N LEU A 86 -31.43 -16.03 7.11
CA LEU A 86 -30.21 -15.70 6.40
C LEU A 86 -30.19 -14.19 6.10
N THR A 87 -29.05 -13.56 6.33
CA THR A 87 -28.80 -12.21 5.84
C THR A 87 -28.51 -12.26 4.33
N GLY A 88 -28.64 -11.13 3.64
CA GLY A 88 -28.23 -11.03 2.23
C GLY A 88 -26.76 -11.37 2.01
N LEU A 89 -25.90 -11.09 3.00
CA LEU A 89 -24.49 -11.48 2.98
C LEU A 89 -24.31 -13.00 3.03
N ALA A 90 -25.08 -13.71 3.86
CA ALA A 90 -25.04 -15.16 3.88
C ALA A 90 -25.55 -15.77 2.57
N GLU A 91 -26.60 -15.21 1.97
CA GLU A 91 -27.08 -15.67 0.66
C GLU A 91 -26.03 -15.50 -0.43
N GLU A 92 -25.36 -14.35 -0.48
CA GLU A 92 -24.26 -14.08 -1.40
C GLU A 92 -23.10 -15.07 -1.19
N ILE A 93 -22.70 -15.32 0.06
CA ILE A 93 -21.65 -16.29 0.40
C ILE A 93 -22.01 -17.68 -0.10
N ILE A 94 -23.26 -18.10 0.10
CA ILE A 94 -23.72 -19.42 -0.38
C ILE A 94 -23.71 -19.47 -1.91
N LEU A 95 -24.15 -18.42 -2.60
CA LEU A 95 -24.12 -18.35 -4.07
C LEU A 95 -22.68 -18.39 -4.62
N ASN A 96 -21.73 -17.76 -3.92
CA ASN A 96 -20.33 -17.70 -4.31
C ASN A 96 -19.54 -18.99 -4.03
N GLY A 97 -20.19 -20.01 -3.47
CA GLY A 97 -19.62 -21.34 -3.24
C GLY A 97 -19.35 -21.69 -1.78
N GLY A 98 -19.94 -20.95 -0.84
CA GLY A 98 -19.94 -21.27 0.59
C GLY A 98 -18.98 -20.43 1.43
N TRP A 99 -19.11 -20.59 2.74
CA TRP A 99 -18.34 -19.92 3.79
C TRP A 99 -16.84 -20.23 3.71
N ILE A 100 -16.47 -21.48 3.46
CA ILE A 100 -15.05 -21.88 3.35
C ILE A 100 -14.37 -21.11 2.21
N LYS A 101 -15.02 -21.07 1.04
CA LYS A 101 -14.50 -20.36 -0.13
C LYS A 101 -14.49 -18.84 0.10
N HIS A 102 -15.45 -18.30 0.83
CA HIS A 102 -15.44 -16.90 1.23
C HIS A 102 -14.21 -16.57 2.10
N LEU A 103 -13.88 -17.41 3.08
CA LEU A 103 -12.69 -17.25 3.92
C LEU A 103 -11.38 -17.31 3.11
N GLU A 104 -11.28 -18.23 2.16
CA GLU A 104 -10.13 -18.30 1.25
C GLU A 104 -9.99 -17.02 0.41
N LEU A 105 -11.10 -16.48 -0.09
CA LEU A 105 -11.10 -15.24 -0.86
C LEU A 105 -10.74 -14.03 0.00
N GLU A 106 -11.22 -13.95 1.25
CA GLU A 106 -10.82 -12.88 2.18
C GLU A 106 -9.32 -12.94 2.48
N LYS A 107 -8.78 -14.13 2.74
CA LYS A 107 -7.36 -14.33 2.96
C LYS A 107 -6.52 -13.93 1.75
N LEU A 108 -6.95 -14.32 0.54
CA LEU A 108 -6.29 -13.90 -0.70
C LEU A 108 -6.38 -12.38 -0.92
N LYS A 109 -7.48 -11.74 -0.52
CA LYS A 109 -7.62 -10.27 -0.61
C LYS A 109 -6.70 -9.57 0.39
N SER A 110 -6.60 -10.05 1.63
CA SER A 110 -5.70 -9.47 2.62
C SER A 110 -4.24 -9.62 2.20
N GLU A 111 -3.84 -10.81 1.73
CA GLU A 111 -2.49 -11.05 1.21
C GLU A 111 -2.20 -10.11 0.02
N LYS A 112 -3.13 -10.00 -0.94
CA LYS A 112 -2.96 -9.06 -2.08
C LYS A 112 -2.87 -7.60 -1.64
N ALA A 113 -3.59 -7.19 -0.60
CA ALA A 113 -3.50 -5.82 -0.08
C ALA A 113 -2.12 -5.56 0.54
N GLU A 114 -1.61 -6.50 1.34
CA GLU A 114 -0.25 -6.41 1.91
C GLU A 114 0.81 -6.35 0.81
N PHE A 115 0.71 -7.21 -0.22
CA PHE A 115 1.63 -7.17 -1.36
C PHE A 115 1.54 -5.85 -2.14
N LYS A 116 0.33 -5.30 -2.30
CA LYS A 116 0.12 -4.02 -2.99
C LYS A 116 0.80 -2.88 -2.23
N ASP A 117 0.66 -2.84 -0.91
CA ASP A 117 1.27 -1.80 -0.07
C ASP A 117 2.80 -1.88 -0.14
N VAL A 118 3.38 -3.08 -0.12
CA VAL A 118 4.83 -3.29 -0.30
C VAL A 118 5.30 -2.79 -1.66
N LEU A 119 4.59 -3.13 -2.74
CA LEU A 119 4.91 -2.69 -4.09
C LEU A 119 4.78 -1.17 -4.26
N GLU A 120 3.82 -0.55 -3.60
CA GLU A 120 3.65 0.91 -3.62
C GLU A 120 4.83 1.61 -2.93
N ILE A 121 5.26 1.10 -1.79
CA ILE A 121 6.46 1.60 -1.09
C ILE A 121 7.71 1.43 -1.96
N GLU A 122 7.88 0.29 -2.61
CA GLU A 122 9.03 0.03 -3.49
C GLU A 122 9.05 0.94 -4.72
N ASN A 123 7.89 1.16 -5.34
CA ASN A 123 7.77 2.07 -6.48
C ASN A 123 8.13 3.52 -6.08
N LEU A 124 7.68 3.99 -4.90
CA LEU A 124 8.05 5.31 -4.39
C LEU A 124 9.56 5.44 -4.15
N LYS A 125 10.22 4.38 -3.67
CA LYS A 125 11.69 4.36 -3.52
C LYS A 125 12.38 4.49 -4.87
N LEU A 126 11.97 3.69 -5.86
CA LEU A 126 12.54 3.73 -7.21
C LEU A 126 12.33 5.10 -7.87
N GLN A 127 11.16 5.72 -7.70
CA GLN A 127 10.91 7.07 -8.21
C GLN A 127 11.83 8.11 -7.57
N LYS A 128 12.06 8.00 -6.25
CA LYS A 128 12.99 8.88 -5.54
C LYS A 128 14.41 8.69 -6.05
N GLU A 129 14.90 7.46 -6.14
CA GLU A 129 16.23 7.13 -6.65
C GLU A 129 16.44 7.64 -8.09
N ASN A 130 15.44 7.44 -8.96
CA ASN A 130 15.49 7.94 -10.34
C ASN A 130 15.53 9.48 -10.39
N SER A 131 14.79 10.15 -9.50
CA SER A 131 14.82 11.62 -9.40
C SER A 131 16.18 12.15 -8.96
N GLU A 132 16.85 11.45 -8.03
CA GLU A 132 18.18 11.79 -7.55
C GLU A 132 19.23 11.55 -8.64
N TYR A 133 19.15 10.42 -9.33
CA TYR A 133 20.00 10.11 -10.48
C TYR A 133 19.86 11.12 -11.62
N THR A 134 18.63 11.55 -11.92
CA THR A 134 18.40 12.59 -12.94
C THR A 134 18.99 13.94 -12.53
N LYS A 135 18.96 14.28 -11.23
CA LYS A 135 19.61 15.51 -10.72
C LYS A 135 21.13 15.44 -10.87
N THR A 136 21.75 14.31 -10.54
CA THR A 136 23.21 14.14 -10.68
C THR A 136 23.62 14.19 -12.15
N LEU A 137 22.84 13.60 -13.06
CA LEU A 137 23.05 13.74 -14.50
C LEU A 137 23.05 15.20 -14.96
N ARG A 138 22.04 15.98 -14.57
CA ARG A 138 21.98 17.42 -14.92
C ARG A 138 23.15 18.22 -14.37
N GLN A 139 23.60 17.90 -13.15
CA GLN A 139 24.79 18.53 -12.57
C GLN A 139 26.05 18.21 -13.38
N LYS A 140 26.21 16.95 -13.80
CA LYS A 140 27.34 16.52 -14.63
C LYS A 140 27.30 17.13 -16.02
N GLU A 141 26.13 17.25 -16.64
CA GLU A 141 25.97 17.96 -17.91
C GLU A 141 26.34 19.45 -17.79
N ALA A 142 25.95 20.11 -16.69
CA ALA A 142 26.33 21.50 -16.43
C ALA A 142 27.85 21.64 -16.22
N GLU A 143 28.47 20.70 -15.51
CA GLU A 143 29.93 20.63 -15.32
C GLU A 143 30.65 20.48 -16.66
N ILE A 144 30.22 19.52 -17.50
CA ILE A 144 30.76 19.32 -18.85
C ILE A 144 30.61 20.59 -19.70
N ARG A 145 29.44 21.25 -19.65
CA ARG A 145 29.19 22.48 -20.40
C ARG A 145 30.10 23.63 -19.95
N ASN A 146 30.32 23.77 -18.64
CA ASN A 146 31.23 24.79 -18.10
C ASN A 146 32.68 24.51 -18.52
N LEU A 147 33.16 23.28 -18.37
CA LEU A 147 34.49 22.88 -18.82
C LEU A 147 34.67 23.09 -20.33
N THR A 148 33.66 22.78 -21.14
CA THR A 148 33.68 23.03 -22.59
C THR A 148 33.80 24.53 -22.88
N ARG A 149 33.06 25.37 -22.15
CA ARG A 149 33.11 26.83 -22.31
C ARG A 149 34.48 27.39 -21.93
N ASP A 150 35.07 26.90 -20.84
CA ASP A 150 36.38 27.36 -20.39
C ASP A 150 37.49 26.88 -21.32
N ASN A 151 37.41 25.66 -21.85
CA ASN A 151 38.30 25.19 -22.91
C ASN A 151 38.23 26.07 -24.17
N LEU A 152 37.03 26.46 -24.59
CA LEU A 152 36.86 27.39 -25.72
C LEU A 152 37.43 28.78 -25.42
N ARG A 153 37.28 29.27 -24.19
CA ARG A 153 37.85 30.56 -23.76
C ARG A 153 39.37 30.52 -23.73
N LEU A 154 39.97 29.47 -23.18
CA LEU A 154 41.42 29.26 -23.15
C LEU A 154 41.99 29.21 -24.56
N ASN A 155 41.34 28.48 -25.47
CA ASN A 155 41.75 28.41 -26.87
C ASN A 155 41.68 29.79 -27.57
N ASN A 156 40.60 30.54 -27.34
CA ASN A 156 40.48 31.91 -27.86
C ASN A 156 41.51 32.87 -27.25
N TRP A 157 41.87 32.67 -25.98
CA TRP A 157 42.87 33.47 -25.30
C TRP A 157 44.27 33.20 -25.84
N ASP A 158 44.62 31.95 -26.15
CA ASP A 158 45.88 31.60 -26.80
C ASP A 158 46.04 32.32 -28.15
N ILE A 159 44.99 32.33 -28.97
CA ILE A 159 44.97 33.05 -30.26
C ILE A 159 45.24 34.55 -30.04
N ARG A 160 44.54 35.18 -29.09
CA ARG A 160 44.74 36.61 -28.78
C ARG A 160 46.14 36.90 -28.25
N PHE A 161 46.67 36.03 -27.40
CA PHE A 161 47.99 36.18 -26.80
C PHE A 161 49.10 36.14 -27.87
N ARG A 162 48.99 35.25 -28.87
CA ARG A 162 49.92 35.21 -30.02
C ARG A 162 49.93 36.52 -30.79
N TRP A 163 48.77 37.14 -31.03
CA TRP A 163 48.69 38.44 -31.69
C TRP A 163 49.35 39.56 -30.88
N VAL A 164 49.17 39.56 -29.55
CA VAL A 164 49.80 40.55 -28.66
C VAL A 164 51.32 40.45 -28.71
N ILE A 165 51.88 39.23 -28.67
CA ILE A 165 53.33 39.02 -28.80
C ILE A 165 53.85 39.54 -30.15
N ALA A 166 53.15 39.25 -31.25
CA ALA A 166 53.54 39.71 -32.58
C ALA A 166 53.58 41.25 -32.68
N ILE A 167 52.60 41.95 -32.08
CA ILE A 167 52.58 43.42 -32.05
C ILE A 167 53.73 43.97 -31.19
N ILE A 168 53.95 43.42 -30.00
CA ILE A 168 55.01 43.88 -29.10
C ILE A 168 56.40 43.68 -29.73
N THR A 169 56.64 42.51 -30.31
CA THR A 169 57.92 42.22 -30.99
C THR A 169 58.14 43.13 -32.21
N PHE A 170 57.09 43.43 -32.97
CA PHE A 170 57.15 44.41 -34.05
C PHE A 170 57.55 45.81 -33.56
N LEU A 171 56.95 46.28 -32.47
CA LEU A 171 57.27 47.59 -31.88
C LEU A 171 58.71 47.65 -31.35
N ILE A 172 59.18 46.60 -30.68
CA ILE A 172 60.58 46.52 -30.19
C ILE A 172 61.56 46.54 -31.37
N GLY A 173 61.27 45.80 -32.45
CA GLY A 173 62.07 45.82 -33.68
C GLY A 173 62.14 47.21 -34.31
N PHE A 174 61.03 47.95 -34.29
CA PHE A 174 60.99 49.32 -34.80
C PHE A 174 61.82 50.27 -33.94
N ILE A 175 61.69 50.20 -32.61
CA ILE A 175 62.46 51.04 -31.68
C ILE A 175 63.95 50.76 -31.81
N THR A 176 64.36 49.49 -31.80
CA THR A 176 65.78 49.10 -31.93
C THR A 176 66.38 49.57 -33.25
N LYS A 177 65.66 49.49 -34.37
CA LYS A 177 66.11 50.05 -35.65
C LYS A 177 66.30 51.57 -35.58
N TYR A 178 65.32 52.29 -35.03
CA TYR A 178 65.38 53.75 -34.90
C TYR A 178 66.57 54.23 -34.06
N PHE A 179 66.95 53.48 -33.01
CA PHE A 179 68.11 53.79 -32.18
C PHE A 179 69.47 53.42 -32.81
N ILE A 180 69.50 52.57 -33.84
CA ILE A 180 70.73 52.18 -34.55
C ILE A 180 71.02 53.13 -35.72
N ASP A 181 69.96 53.65 -36.37
CA ASP A 181 70.09 54.54 -37.54
C ASP A 181 70.27 56.04 -37.17
N ASN A 182 70.21 56.40 -35.88
CA ASN A 182 70.51 57.73 -35.32
C ASN A 182 71.85 57.70 -34.58
#